data_AF-A0A820R573-F1
#
_entry.id   AF-A0A820R573-F1
#
_cell.length_a   1.000
_cell.length_b   1.000
_cell.length_c   1.000
_cell.angle_alpha   90.00
_cell.angle_beta   90.00
_cell.angle_gamma   90.00
#
_symmetry.space_group_name_H-M   'P 1'
#
loop_
_entity.id
_entity.type
_entity.pdbx_description
1 polymer ?
#
loop_
_entity_poly.entity_id
_entity_poly.type
_entity_poly.pdbx_seq_one_letter_code
_entity_poly.pdbx_strand_id
1 'polypeptide(L)'
;MELKDITTSASIVPSSIKTWLEPNNIWILSQDRLKVPNTNLIPAICFYNGTFVPIHAGHISVLENAKQYINNLGTHELLAAYISPSHSEYVAKKLSPDELIGAGHRLSMIYLAIENLDWVMVDLFEMFQPCKTSLGIVMEAFISRVHSQLPNGARIDVFWLRGEDALFHTRSPDNLIRLGFRTVYVLNRRCNENMVNKNNELKSIQDYHERRWREIQALSSFPEKFHLVQATHMNLSSSIIRACARNTSTTFEQLNLCIQLDKITTYIIQHQLWSTRSTMISALPVFPNDITELTPELLSFMLSAYSNSSIQVNSFMFEQIGVGKGWNGSLYRLYDIQYSPDSNDCLPSSLILKLSTGVWAGRVASIEPEFYAKLGPRVSNIDIPKCYYVARHPNSPKESLLLLEDLSIEYDPLGSKESLADSTLFLLIASIASVHAEFLNHPLLRQEMFAWLPSLNSTLTHYYSQYALKMADREFTQLLESRVSHEAYTYAQALVTHIPHLFQTLTDEHYTLSHGDFWINNIFLRRNQLHRLVLFDWQTCCRANGLIDIVFLLRLLDINRARSLELLLLELYHQTL
;
A
#
# COMPACT_ATOMS: atom_id res chain seq x y z
N MET A 1 -42.31 13.80 37.67
CA MET A 1 -42.62 12.40 37.34
C MET A 1 -41.55 11.96 36.36
N GLU A 2 -40.80 10.94 36.75
CA GLU A 2 -39.38 10.72 36.42
C GLU A 2 -39.10 10.42 34.95
N LEU A 3 -37.98 11.00 34.48
CA LEU A 3 -37.20 10.53 33.34
C LEU A 3 -36.66 9.13 33.68
N LYS A 4 -37.04 8.12 32.88
CA LYS A 4 -36.37 6.82 32.90
C LYS A 4 -35.27 6.81 31.85
N ASP A 5 -34.05 6.65 32.36
CA ASP A 5 -32.84 6.29 31.65
C ASP A 5 -33.08 5.12 30.68
N ILE A 6 -32.83 5.36 29.39
CA ILE A 6 -32.46 4.30 28.45
C ILE A 6 -30.97 4.49 28.21
N THR A 7 -30.18 3.84 29.05
CA THR A 7 -28.78 3.53 28.77
C THR A 7 -28.75 2.59 27.56
N THR A 8 -28.61 3.14 26.35
CA THR A 8 -28.24 2.35 25.17
C THR A 8 -26.79 1.92 25.31
N SER A 9 -26.63 0.62 25.50
CA SER A 9 -25.38 -0.13 25.48
C SER A 9 -24.50 0.27 24.30
N ALA A 10 -23.37 0.89 24.60
CA ALA A 10 -22.20 0.84 23.74
C ALA A 10 -21.77 -0.61 23.53
N SER A 11 -21.12 -0.86 22.39
CA SER A 11 -20.63 -2.16 21.89
C SER A 11 -21.68 -3.00 21.16
N ILE A 12 -21.53 -3.08 19.84
CA ILE A 12 -21.09 -4.30 19.12
C ILE A 12 -20.47 -3.79 17.81
N VAL A 13 -19.15 -3.62 17.82
CA VAL A 13 -18.31 -3.62 16.62
C VAL A 13 -17.52 -4.93 16.69
N PRO A 14 -17.54 -5.80 15.66
CA PRO A 14 -16.82 -7.07 15.68
C PRO A 14 -15.33 -6.86 16.02
N SER A 15 -14.87 -7.54 17.07
CA SER A 15 -13.52 -7.43 17.65
C SER A 15 -12.37 -7.73 16.67
N SER A 16 -12.65 -8.36 15.53
CA SER A 16 -11.66 -8.72 14.52
C SER A 16 -11.26 -7.60 13.56
N ILE A 17 -12.02 -6.49 13.49
CA ILE A 17 -11.69 -5.32 12.64
C ILE A 17 -10.83 -4.31 13.40
N LYS A 18 -10.93 -4.30 14.74
CA LYS A 18 -10.25 -3.35 15.62
C LYS A 18 -8.73 -3.44 15.63
N THR A 19 -8.15 -4.57 15.25
CA THR A 19 -6.75 -4.85 15.58
C THR A 19 -5.72 -4.20 14.65
N TRP A 20 -6.09 -3.80 13.43
CA TRP A 20 -5.07 -3.42 12.44
C TRP A 20 -4.98 -1.92 12.14
N LEU A 21 -6.05 -1.15 12.34
CA LEU A 21 -6.10 0.27 11.93
C LEU A 21 -6.96 1.15 12.85
N GLU A 22 -7.08 0.86 14.15
CA GLU A 22 -7.57 1.90 15.07
C GLU A 22 -6.50 3.02 15.15
N PRO A 23 -6.88 4.30 15.03
CA PRO A 23 -5.96 5.45 15.21
C PRO A 23 -5.30 5.46 16.59
N ASN A 24 -5.86 4.73 17.56
CA ASN A 24 -5.27 4.52 18.87
C ASN A 24 -4.12 3.49 18.86
N ASN A 25 -4.06 2.56 17.89
CA ASN A 25 -3.02 1.53 17.83
C ASN A 25 -1.67 2.07 17.34
N ILE A 26 -1.61 3.13 16.53
CA ILE A 26 -0.32 3.71 16.10
C ILE A 26 0.45 4.33 17.28
N TRP A 27 -0.26 4.70 18.35
CA TRP A 27 0.31 5.23 19.59
C TRP A 27 0.66 4.13 20.60
N ILE A 28 0.29 2.87 20.34
CA ILE A 28 0.54 1.73 21.22
C ILE A 28 1.72 0.92 20.67
N LEU A 29 2.71 0.63 21.52
CA LEU A 29 3.73 -0.35 21.22
C LEU A 29 3.14 -1.75 21.38
N SER A 30 3.19 -2.56 20.32
CA SER A 30 2.84 -3.99 20.40
C SER A 30 3.70 -4.66 21.47
N GLN A 31 3.08 -5.53 22.28
CA GLN A 31 3.76 -6.25 23.35
C GLN A 31 3.70 -7.78 23.17
N ASP A 32 3.19 -8.24 22.02
CA ASP A 32 2.86 -9.65 21.76
C ASP A 32 4.08 -10.58 21.85
N ARG A 33 5.27 -10.01 21.61
CA ARG A 33 6.57 -10.70 21.60
C ARG A 33 7.54 -10.10 22.63
N LEU A 34 7.01 -9.34 23.59
CA LEU A 34 7.83 -8.75 24.65
C LEU A 34 8.23 -9.84 25.65
N LYS A 35 9.54 -10.05 25.83
CA LYS A 35 10.02 -11.01 26.82
C LYS A 35 9.88 -10.44 28.22
N VAL A 36 9.50 -11.30 29.16
CA VAL A 36 9.54 -11.00 30.58
C VAL A 36 11.01 -11.00 31.02
N PRO A 37 11.50 -9.97 31.74
CA PRO A 37 12.84 -9.99 32.30
C PRO A 37 13.03 -11.20 33.21
N ASN A 38 14.04 -12.03 32.95
CA ASN A 38 14.30 -13.25 33.71
C ASN A 38 15.55 -13.16 34.57
N THR A 39 16.29 -12.06 34.47
CA THR A 39 17.55 -11.83 35.18
C THR A 39 17.53 -10.53 35.98
N ASN A 40 18.56 -10.32 36.80
CA ASN A 40 18.79 -9.04 37.47
C ASN A 40 19.53 -8.02 36.56
N LEU A 41 19.64 -8.30 35.25
CA LEU A 41 20.28 -7.42 34.29
C LEU A 41 19.38 -6.23 33.93
N ILE A 42 19.96 -5.19 33.33
CA ILE A 42 19.21 -4.02 32.87
C ILE A 42 18.37 -4.44 31.66
N PRO A 43 17.04 -4.31 31.70
CA PRO A 43 16.23 -4.65 30.53
C PRO A 43 16.52 -3.70 29.38
N ALA A 44 16.64 -4.24 28.18
CA ALA A 44 16.95 -3.49 26.97
C ALA A 44 15.86 -3.63 25.91
N ILE A 45 15.64 -2.55 25.16
CA ILE A 45 14.77 -2.52 23.97
C ILE A 45 15.55 -1.95 22.80
N CYS A 46 15.40 -2.53 21.62
CA CYS A 46 15.98 -2.02 20.40
C CYS A 46 14.97 -1.20 19.58
N PHE A 47 15.41 -0.05 19.06
CA PHE A 47 14.70 0.75 18.06
C PHE A 47 15.46 0.65 16.73
N TYR A 48 14.81 0.21 15.66
CA TYR A 48 15.44 0.06 14.34
C TYR A 48 14.61 0.72 13.24
N ASN A 49 15.00 1.93 12.84
CA ASN A 49 14.28 2.68 11.84
C ASN A 49 14.91 2.59 10.44
N GLY A 50 14.08 2.73 9.41
CA GLY A 50 14.55 2.67 8.03
C GLY A 50 13.42 2.73 7.00
N THR A 51 13.80 2.85 5.73
CA THR A 51 12.82 2.89 4.64
C THR A 51 12.24 1.51 4.33
N PHE A 52 13.05 0.45 4.44
CA PHE A 52 12.67 -0.96 4.19
C PHE A 52 11.97 -1.17 2.84
N VAL A 53 12.62 -0.80 1.74
CA VAL A 53 12.06 -0.83 0.38
C VAL A 53 12.87 -1.72 -0.58
N PRO A 54 12.86 -3.06 -0.40
CA PRO A 54 12.25 -3.82 0.69
C PRO A 54 13.21 -4.06 1.86
N ILE A 55 12.69 -4.63 2.96
CA ILE A 55 13.49 -5.34 3.96
C ILE A 55 14.13 -6.60 3.33
N HIS A 56 15.26 -7.07 3.88
CA HIS A 56 16.04 -8.19 3.33
C HIS A 56 16.92 -8.83 4.41
N ALA A 57 17.57 -9.97 4.14
CA ALA A 57 18.36 -10.70 5.12
C ALA A 57 19.48 -9.86 5.78
N GLY A 58 20.08 -8.92 5.05
CA GLY A 58 21.01 -7.94 5.64
C GLY A 58 20.42 -7.10 6.79
N HIS A 59 19.13 -6.75 6.77
CA HIS A 59 18.46 -6.08 7.90
C HIS A 59 18.24 -7.04 9.07
N ILE A 60 17.92 -8.31 8.78
CA ILE A 60 17.78 -9.36 9.81
C ILE A 60 19.13 -9.64 10.49
N SER A 61 20.22 -9.63 9.72
CA SER A 61 21.58 -9.73 10.24
C SER A 61 21.92 -8.59 11.22
N VAL A 62 21.46 -7.35 10.97
CA VAL A 62 21.62 -6.25 11.94
C VAL A 62 20.93 -6.57 13.27
N LEU A 63 19.68 -7.07 13.22
CA LEU A 63 18.92 -7.42 14.42
C LEU A 63 19.60 -8.54 15.23
N GLU A 64 19.97 -9.64 14.58
CA GLU A 64 20.55 -10.80 15.28
C GLU A 64 21.95 -10.49 15.85
N ASN A 65 22.80 -9.77 15.11
CA ASN A 65 24.13 -9.38 15.61
C ASN A 65 24.03 -8.37 16.77
N ALA A 66 23.07 -7.43 16.71
CA ALA A 66 22.82 -6.52 17.82
C ALA A 66 22.32 -7.26 19.06
N LYS A 67 21.42 -8.24 18.90
CA LYS A 67 20.93 -9.09 19.99
C LYS A 67 22.05 -9.86 20.64
N GLN A 68 22.89 -10.52 19.85
CA GLN A 68 24.04 -11.25 20.37
C GLN A 68 25.00 -10.30 21.12
N TYR A 69 25.28 -9.12 20.56
CA TYR A 69 26.13 -8.13 21.19
C TYR A 69 25.58 -7.66 22.55
N ILE A 70 24.30 -7.25 22.61
CA ILE A 70 23.68 -6.72 23.83
C ILE A 70 23.66 -7.77 24.94
N ASN A 71 23.29 -9.02 24.62
CA ASN A 71 23.31 -10.11 25.61
C ASN A 71 24.73 -10.43 26.09
N ASN A 72 25.73 -10.27 25.23
CA ASN A 72 27.14 -10.49 25.57
C ASN A 72 27.77 -9.35 26.38
N LEU A 73 27.11 -8.19 26.52
CA LEU A 73 27.59 -7.13 27.42
C LEU A 73 27.64 -7.60 28.87
N GLY A 74 26.81 -8.59 29.24
CA GLY A 74 26.69 -9.08 30.61
C GLY A 74 26.02 -8.09 31.58
N THR A 75 25.63 -6.92 31.10
CA THR A 75 24.92 -5.87 31.85
C THR A 75 23.45 -5.76 31.48
N HIS A 76 23.07 -6.26 30.29
CA HIS A 76 21.75 -6.07 29.70
C HIS A 76 21.10 -7.40 29.31
N GLU A 77 19.78 -7.47 29.44
CA GLU A 77 18.94 -8.52 28.89
C GLU A 77 18.02 -7.91 27.84
N LEU A 78 18.15 -8.33 26.58
CA LEU A 78 17.32 -7.80 25.50
C LEU A 78 15.90 -8.39 25.55
N LEU A 79 14.90 -7.54 25.79
CA LEU A 79 13.51 -7.97 25.87
C LEU A 79 12.82 -8.03 24.50
N ALA A 80 13.07 -7.04 23.63
CA ALA A 80 12.48 -6.94 22.31
C ALA A 80 13.21 -5.95 21.39
N ALA A 81 12.91 -6.00 20.08
CA ALA A 81 13.18 -4.93 19.12
C ALA A 81 11.90 -4.45 18.45
N TYR A 82 11.90 -3.17 18.07
CA TYR A 82 10.87 -2.56 17.25
C TYR A 82 11.47 -2.05 15.94
N ILE A 83 10.99 -2.59 14.82
CA ILE A 83 11.24 -2.03 13.49
C ILE A 83 10.30 -0.84 13.32
N SER A 84 10.83 0.35 13.04
CA SER A 84 10.08 1.59 12.79
C SER A 84 10.19 2.00 11.33
N PRO A 85 9.22 1.65 10.46
CA PRO A 85 9.29 1.96 9.05
C PRO A 85 9.04 3.45 8.79
N SER A 86 9.83 4.06 7.92
CA SER A 86 9.70 5.49 7.67
C SER A 86 8.41 5.89 6.94
N HIS A 87 7.98 7.13 7.19
CA HIS A 87 6.85 7.77 6.51
C HIS A 87 7.05 7.84 4.99
N SER A 88 5.98 7.67 4.22
CA SER A 88 6.02 7.59 2.74
C SER A 88 6.62 8.85 2.10
N GLU A 89 6.39 10.04 2.64
CA GLU A 89 7.05 11.27 2.16
C GLU A 89 8.58 11.27 2.34
N TYR A 90 9.10 10.66 3.41
CA TYR A 90 10.56 10.54 3.59
C TYR A 90 11.13 9.57 2.56
N VAL A 91 10.44 8.45 2.34
CA VAL A 91 10.79 7.46 1.31
C VAL A 91 10.81 8.12 -0.08
N ALA A 92 9.80 8.93 -0.39
CA ALA A 92 9.69 9.66 -1.65
C ALA A 92 10.79 10.70 -1.90
N LYS A 93 11.45 11.20 -0.85
CA LYS A 93 12.62 12.09 -0.98
C LYS A 93 13.92 11.33 -1.24
N LYS A 94 13.98 10.04 -0.90
CA LYS A 94 15.18 9.20 -0.99
C LYS A 94 15.20 8.36 -2.26
N LEU A 95 14.04 7.93 -2.74
CA LEU A 95 13.89 7.01 -3.87
C LEU A 95 13.35 7.75 -5.09
N SER A 96 13.70 7.26 -6.27
CA SER A 96 13.04 7.75 -7.48
C SER A 96 11.58 7.30 -7.51
N PRO A 97 10.71 8.10 -8.15
CA PRO A 97 9.35 7.74 -8.56
C PRO A 97 9.00 6.26 -8.77
N ASP A 98 9.77 5.59 -9.61
CA ASP A 98 9.56 4.23 -10.07
C ASP A 98 9.94 3.17 -9.01
N GLU A 99 10.69 3.55 -7.97
CA GLU A 99 11.00 2.68 -6.83
C GLU A 99 10.04 2.82 -5.64
N LEU A 100 9.08 3.75 -5.71
CA LEU A 100 8.08 3.91 -4.67
C LEU A 100 7.06 2.78 -4.70
N ILE A 101 6.79 2.24 -3.52
CA ILE A 101 5.72 1.27 -3.24
C ILE A 101 4.91 1.77 -2.04
N GLY A 102 3.66 1.34 -1.96
CA GLY A 102 2.74 1.63 -0.87
C GLY A 102 3.28 1.25 0.52
N ALA A 103 2.78 1.94 1.55
CA ALA A 103 3.13 1.65 2.94
C ALA A 103 2.75 0.21 3.35
N GLY A 104 1.59 -0.27 2.90
CA GLY A 104 1.14 -1.63 3.16
C GLY A 104 2.07 -2.69 2.56
N HIS A 105 2.61 -2.51 1.35
CA HIS A 105 3.59 -3.47 0.80
C HIS A 105 4.85 -3.56 1.67
N ARG A 106 5.36 -2.42 2.13
CA ARG A 106 6.53 -2.38 3.03
C ARG A 106 6.21 -3.12 4.33
N LEU A 107 5.04 -2.85 4.90
CA LEU A 107 4.59 -3.46 6.15
C LEU A 107 4.40 -4.98 6.02
N SER A 108 3.73 -5.45 4.96
CA SER A 108 3.57 -6.88 4.66
C SER A 108 4.91 -7.59 4.54
N MET A 109 5.86 -7.03 3.79
CA MET A 109 7.20 -7.61 3.67
C MET A 109 7.96 -7.62 4.99
N ILE A 110 7.79 -6.61 5.85
CA ILE A 110 8.35 -6.58 7.21
C ILE A 110 7.78 -7.70 8.06
N TYR A 111 6.45 -7.87 8.09
CA TYR A 111 5.82 -8.95 8.85
C TYR A 111 6.26 -10.34 8.37
N LEU A 112 6.36 -10.54 7.06
CA LEU A 112 6.91 -11.79 6.48
C LEU A 112 8.38 -12.01 6.88
N ALA A 113 9.19 -10.94 6.94
CA ALA A 113 10.60 -11.04 7.32
C ALA A 113 10.81 -11.42 8.79
N ILE A 114 9.95 -10.94 9.69
CA ILE A 114 10.08 -11.11 11.13
C ILE A 114 9.19 -12.21 11.70
N GLU A 115 8.45 -12.94 10.87
CA GLU A 115 7.49 -13.96 11.31
C GLU A 115 8.11 -14.97 12.28
N ASN A 116 9.34 -15.40 12.00
CA ASN A 116 10.09 -16.36 12.82
C ASN A 116 10.94 -15.70 13.94
N LEU A 117 10.86 -14.38 14.10
CA LEU A 117 11.60 -13.65 15.14
C LEU A 117 10.68 -13.37 16.33
N ASP A 118 10.75 -14.25 17.32
CA ASP A 118 9.93 -14.26 18.56
C ASP A 118 10.11 -13.05 19.49
N TRP A 119 10.93 -12.08 19.10
CA TRP A 119 11.37 -10.94 19.91
C TRP A 119 11.33 -9.61 19.15
N VAL A 120 10.92 -9.63 17.88
CA VAL A 120 10.89 -8.45 17.00
C VAL A 120 9.44 -8.11 16.66
N MET A 121 9.10 -6.83 16.81
CA MET A 121 7.77 -6.26 16.55
C MET A 121 7.91 -5.03 15.62
N VAL A 122 6.78 -4.47 15.21
CA VAL A 122 6.74 -3.26 14.37
C VAL A 122 6.18 -2.10 15.17
N ASP A 123 6.85 -0.96 15.09
CA ASP A 123 6.35 0.33 15.55
C ASP A 123 5.79 1.12 14.36
N LEU A 124 4.46 1.31 14.34
CA LEU A 124 3.73 1.94 13.24
C LEU A 124 3.71 3.47 13.33
N PHE A 125 4.22 4.04 14.42
CA PHE A 125 4.10 5.46 14.73
C PHE A 125 4.60 6.37 13.61
N GLU A 126 5.84 6.18 13.14
CA GLU A 126 6.43 7.02 12.09
C GLU A 126 5.71 6.86 10.75
N MET A 127 5.32 5.63 10.40
CA MET A 127 4.76 5.29 9.10
C MET A 127 3.45 6.00 8.82
N PHE A 128 2.61 6.17 9.86
CA PHE A 128 1.25 6.69 9.76
C PHE A 128 1.07 8.07 10.44
N GLN A 129 2.16 8.84 10.60
CA GLN A 129 1.98 10.26 10.91
C GLN A 129 1.27 10.97 9.75
N PRO A 130 0.45 12.01 10.00
CA PRO A 130 -0.25 12.75 8.93
C PRO A 130 0.68 13.38 7.89
N CYS A 131 1.94 13.63 8.26
CA CYS A 131 2.97 14.15 7.38
C CYS A 131 4.36 13.69 7.84
N LYS A 132 5.39 13.95 7.02
CA LYS A 132 6.77 13.64 7.39
C LYS A 132 7.14 14.31 8.72
N THR A 133 7.38 13.48 9.72
CA THR A 133 7.86 13.90 11.04
C THR A 133 9.39 13.80 11.11
N SER A 134 10.02 14.65 11.91
CA SER A 134 11.48 14.60 12.11
C SER A 134 11.86 13.36 12.93
N LEU A 135 13.03 12.76 12.65
CA LEU A 135 13.50 11.57 13.36
C LEU A 135 13.63 11.80 14.88
N GLY A 136 14.01 13.01 15.31
CA GLY A 136 14.09 13.35 16.73
C GLY A 136 12.74 13.20 17.44
N ILE A 137 11.67 13.73 16.84
CA ILE A 137 10.31 13.62 17.38
C ILE A 137 9.83 12.16 17.41
N VAL A 138 10.13 11.38 16.36
CA VAL A 138 9.81 9.95 16.31
C VAL A 138 10.51 9.20 17.46
N MET A 139 11.78 9.47 17.67
CA MET A 139 12.59 8.84 18.72
C MET A 139 12.15 9.27 20.13
N GLU A 140 11.80 10.54 20.34
CA GLU A 140 11.19 11.05 21.57
C GLU A 140 9.86 10.35 21.87
N ALA A 141 8.99 10.25 20.88
CA ALA A 141 7.71 9.56 20.99
C ALA A 141 7.90 8.07 21.29
N PHE A 142 8.90 7.42 20.69
CA PHE A 142 9.24 6.03 20.98
C PHE A 142 9.67 5.84 22.44
N ILE A 143 10.61 6.67 22.95
CA ILE A 143 11.06 6.59 24.34
C ILE A 143 9.90 6.85 25.31
N SER A 144 9.09 7.87 25.05
CA SER A 144 7.92 8.17 25.87
C SER A 144 6.98 6.96 25.98
N ARG A 145 6.73 6.26 24.86
CA ARG A 145 5.91 5.05 24.83
C ARG A 145 6.57 3.87 25.53
N VAL A 146 7.88 3.66 25.35
CA VAL A 146 8.63 2.63 26.09
C VAL A 146 8.50 2.84 27.60
N HIS A 147 8.68 4.08 28.07
CA HIS A 147 8.61 4.40 29.50
C HIS A 147 7.20 4.33 30.09
N SER A 148 6.17 4.66 29.30
CA SER A 148 4.79 4.71 29.78
C SER A 148 4.00 3.41 29.60
N GLN A 149 4.35 2.59 28.61
CA GLN A 149 3.55 1.43 28.21
C GLN A 149 4.18 0.08 28.56
N LEU A 150 5.51 0.01 28.69
CA LEU A 150 6.19 -1.25 28.98
C LEU A 150 6.38 -1.46 30.49
N PRO A 151 6.32 -2.72 30.96
CA PRO A 151 6.64 -3.04 32.35
C PRO A 151 8.04 -2.56 32.73
N ASN A 152 8.16 -1.89 33.88
CA ASN A 152 9.41 -1.27 34.35
C ASN A 152 10.04 -0.26 33.39
N GLY A 153 9.23 0.40 32.53
CA GLY A 153 9.69 1.32 31.50
C GLY A 153 10.75 2.33 31.94
N ALA A 154 10.65 2.89 33.15
CA ALA A 154 11.63 3.83 33.72
C ALA A 154 13.05 3.26 33.94
N ARG A 155 13.25 1.94 33.84
CA ARG A 155 14.53 1.24 34.00
C ARG A 155 15.05 0.60 32.71
N ILE A 156 14.35 0.80 31.59
CA ILE A 156 14.71 0.19 30.31
C ILE A 156 15.74 1.04 29.59
N ASP A 157 16.86 0.44 29.19
CA ASP A 157 17.82 1.07 28.28
C ASP A 157 17.38 0.87 26.82
N VAL A 158 17.38 1.93 26.02
CA VAL A 158 16.98 1.87 24.61
C VAL A 158 18.20 1.93 23.69
N PHE A 159 18.35 0.91 22.84
CA PHE A 159 19.41 0.79 21.84
C PHE A 159 18.89 1.14 20.45
N TRP A 160 19.45 2.18 19.82
CA TRP A 160 19.20 2.53 18.43
C TRP A 160 20.10 1.71 17.50
N LEU A 161 19.49 0.84 16.70
CA LEU A 161 20.19 -0.02 15.77
C LEU A 161 20.41 0.67 14.43
N ARG A 162 21.62 0.54 13.90
CA ARG A 162 22.01 1.14 12.62
C ARG A 162 22.88 0.20 11.81
N GLY A 163 22.68 0.23 10.49
CA GLY A 163 23.58 -0.44 9.55
C GLY A 163 24.89 0.32 9.34
N GLU A 164 25.73 -0.22 8.47
CA GLU A 164 27.04 0.35 8.13
C GLU A 164 26.96 1.72 7.44
N ASP A 165 25.98 1.92 6.54
CA ASP A 165 25.77 3.17 5.80
C ASP A 165 25.58 4.40 6.71
N ALA A 166 25.10 4.13 7.90
CA ALA A 166 24.82 5.10 8.91
C ALA A 166 26.09 5.74 9.52
N LEU A 167 27.25 5.07 9.51
CA LEU A 167 28.53 5.63 9.95
C LEU A 167 28.99 6.80 9.06
N PHE A 168 28.72 6.71 7.75
CA PHE A 168 29.14 7.73 6.78
C PHE A 168 28.38 9.05 6.94
N HIS A 169 27.14 9.00 7.44
CA HIS A 169 26.25 10.18 7.52
C HIS A 169 26.15 10.81 8.91
N THR A 170 26.76 10.21 9.95
CA THR A 170 26.63 10.70 11.34
C THR A 170 27.48 11.97 11.55
N ARG A 171 26.87 13.16 11.50
CA ARG A 171 27.60 14.44 11.67
C ARG A 171 27.65 14.97 13.10
N SER A 172 26.64 14.68 13.92
CA SER A 172 26.60 15.07 15.33
C SER A 172 25.95 13.95 16.16
N PRO A 173 26.73 13.23 17.00
CA PRO A 173 26.23 12.14 17.81
C PRO A 173 25.37 12.59 19.02
N ASP A 174 25.59 13.80 19.52
CA ASP A 174 25.15 14.20 20.87
C ASP A 174 23.65 14.48 21.00
N ASN A 175 22.97 14.94 19.94
CA ASN A 175 21.54 15.28 20.03
C ASN A 175 20.67 14.08 20.40
N LEU A 176 21.08 12.88 19.98
CA LEU A 176 20.32 11.63 20.21
C LEU A 176 20.67 10.98 21.55
N ILE A 177 21.88 11.23 22.05
CA ILE A 177 22.29 10.82 23.39
C ILE A 177 21.52 11.58 24.47
N ARG A 178 21.19 12.85 24.22
CA ARG A 178 20.35 13.66 25.12
C ARG A 178 18.97 13.04 25.35
N LEU A 179 18.48 12.25 24.39
CA LEU A 179 17.23 11.51 24.52
C LEU A 179 17.37 10.21 25.34
N GLY A 180 18.60 9.76 25.61
CA GLY A 180 18.86 8.55 26.41
C GLY A 180 19.24 7.31 25.59
N PHE A 181 19.32 7.40 24.26
CA PHE A 181 19.68 6.25 23.42
C PHE A 181 21.15 5.84 23.57
N ARG A 182 21.39 4.53 23.53
CA ARG A 182 22.67 3.92 23.15
C ARG A 182 22.61 3.56 21.67
N THR A 183 23.67 3.77 20.89
CA THR A 183 23.65 3.48 19.45
C THR A 183 24.52 2.28 19.13
N VAL A 184 23.98 1.32 18.37
CA VAL A 184 24.70 0.13 17.90
C VAL A 184 24.84 0.21 16.38
N TYR A 185 26.07 0.26 15.89
CA TYR A 185 26.40 0.17 14.48
C TYR A 185 26.82 -1.27 14.15
N VAL A 186 26.10 -1.91 13.23
CA VAL A 186 26.43 -3.24 12.74
C VAL A 186 27.04 -3.15 11.35
N LEU A 187 28.27 -3.64 11.20
CA LEU A 187 29.03 -3.65 9.96
C LEU A 187 28.87 -5.00 9.27
N ASN A 188 28.03 -5.03 8.24
CA ASN A 188 27.68 -6.26 7.54
C ASN A 188 27.67 -6.13 6.02
N ARG A 189 28.23 -5.07 5.42
CA ARG A 189 28.34 -4.94 3.96
C ARG A 189 29.77 -5.22 3.49
N ARG A 190 29.87 -5.72 2.24
CA ARG A 190 31.15 -5.82 1.54
C ARG A 190 31.41 -4.47 0.88
N CYS A 191 32.59 -3.93 1.08
CA CYS A 191 32.93 -2.67 0.44
C CYS A 191 33.23 -2.85 -1.04
N ASN A 192 32.59 -2.03 -1.86
CA ASN A 192 33.01 -1.87 -3.24
C ASN A 192 34.37 -1.18 -3.25
N GLU A 193 35.38 -1.83 -3.82
CA GLU A 193 36.70 -1.27 -4.11
C GLU A 193 36.62 0.03 -4.95
N ASN A 194 35.46 0.35 -5.53
CA ASN A 194 35.21 1.53 -6.34
C ASN A 194 34.90 2.82 -5.57
N MET A 195 34.86 2.81 -4.22
CA MET A 195 34.84 4.05 -3.41
C MET A 195 36.24 4.65 -3.18
N VAL A 196 37.19 4.40 -4.08
CA VAL A 196 38.43 5.16 -4.17
C VAL A 196 38.13 6.49 -4.86
N ASN A 197 37.87 7.54 -4.06
CA ASN A 197 37.72 8.89 -4.57
C ASN A 197 39.11 9.59 -4.59
N LYS A 198 39.58 9.90 -5.81
CA LYS A 198 40.57 10.89 -6.30
C LYS A 198 41.85 11.31 -5.53
N ASN A 199 42.02 11.00 -4.23
CA ASN A 199 43.11 11.53 -3.41
C ASN A 199 44.10 10.47 -2.87
N ASN A 200 44.06 9.21 -3.31
CA ASN A 200 45.11 8.20 -3.05
C ASN A 200 45.60 8.00 -1.59
N GLU A 201 44.83 8.34 -0.56
CA GLU A 201 45.29 8.25 0.85
C GLU A 201 44.36 7.49 1.82
N LEU A 202 43.84 6.33 1.42
CA LEU A 202 43.25 5.37 2.36
C LEU A 202 43.70 3.94 2.00
N LYS A 203 44.51 3.35 2.89
CA LYS A 203 44.83 1.91 2.91
C LYS A 203 43.59 1.19 3.45
N SER A 204 42.90 0.37 2.66
CA SER A 204 41.76 -0.46 3.10
C SER A 204 40.49 0.28 3.65
N ILE A 205 39.32 -0.34 3.49
CA ILE A 205 38.07 0.18 4.08
C ILE A 205 38.00 -0.05 5.61
N GLN A 206 38.75 -1.03 6.10
CA GLN A 206 38.80 -1.35 7.52
C GLN A 206 39.43 -0.17 8.28
N ASP A 207 40.51 0.39 7.74
CA ASP A 207 41.16 1.58 8.28
C ASP A 207 40.22 2.80 8.20
N TYR A 208 39.34 2.86 7.20
CA TYR A 208 38.31 3.90 7.13
C TYR A 208 37.26 3.74 8.24
N HIS A 209 36.71 2.53 8.42
CA HIS A 209 35.74 2.26 9.49
C HIS A 209 36.33 2.56 10.86
N GLU A 210 37.57 2.15 11.12
CA GLU A 210 38.27 2.45 12.36
C GLU A 210 38.49 3.96 12.55
N ARG A 211 38.90 4.68 11.51
CA ARG A 211 39.08 6.13 11.56
C ARG A 211 37.76 6.83 11.86
N ARG A 212 36.70 6.46 11.14
CA ARG A 212 35.39 7.06 11.29
C ARG A 212 34.78 6.76 12.66
N TRP A 213 35.00 5.55 13.16
CA TRP A 213 34.63 5.15 14.51
C TRP A 213 35.33 6.02 15.57
N ARG A 214 36.65 6.21 15.45
CA ARG A 214 37.41 7.10 16.35
C ARG A 214 36.91 8.54 16.29
N GLU A 215 36.55 9.05 15.11
CA GLU A 215 35.97 10.39 14.97
C GLU A 215 34.63 10.52 15.70
N ILE A 216 33.74 9.54 15.57
CA ILE A 216 32.43 9.55 16.26
C ILE A 216 32.64 9.54 17.77
N GLN A 217 33.58 8.73 18.27
CA GLN A 217 33.91 8.69 19.69
C GLN A 217 34.51 10.01 20.18
N ALA A 218 35.38 10.64 19.38
CA ALA A 218 36.02 11.92 19.73
C ALA A 218 35.06 13.12 19.69
N LEU A 219 34.05 13.08 18.83
CA LEU A 219 33.03 14.12 18.71
C LEU A 219 31.90 13.98 19.74
N SER A 220 31.82 12.85 20.43
CA SER A 220 30.77 12.57 21.39
C SER A 220 31.16 12.97 22.80
N SER A 221 30.24 13.62 23.51
CA SER A 221 30.38 13.85 24.96
C SER A 221 30.18 12.57 25.78
N PHE A 222 29.70 11.48 25.17
CA PHE A 222 29.34 10.20 25.79
C PHE A 222 29.79 9.01 24.90
N PRO A 223 31.11 8.78 24.75
CA PRO A 223 31.64 7.74 23.85
C PRO A 223 31.21 6.31 24.25
N GLU A 224 30.90 6.07 25.52
CA GLU A 224 30.46 4.78 26.07
C GLU A 224 29.05 4.35 25.61
N LYS A 225 28.27 5.28 25.03
CA LYS A 225 26.94 5.00 24.48
C LYS A 225 26.97 4.57 23.02
N PHE A 226 28.16 4.48 22.41
CA PHE A 226 28.34 4.00 21.06
C PHE A 226 28.94 2.61 21.06
N HIS A 227 28.34 1.72 20.28
CA HIS A 227 28.75 0.33 20.13
C HIS A 227 28.99 0.00 18.65
N LEU A 228 30.11 -0.66 18.34
CA LEU A 228 30.45 -1.13 17.01
C LEU A 228 30.49 -2.65 16.99
N VAL A 229 29.73 -3.26 16.09
CA VAL A 229 29.59 -4.72 15.96
C VAL A 229 30.04 -5.15 14.57
N GLN A 230 31.05 -6.01 14.51
CA GLN A 230 31.49 -6.64 13.28
C GLN A 230 30.64 -7.89 13.02
N ALA A 231 30.08 -8.00 11.82
CA ALA A 231 29.22 -9.11 11.43
C ALA A 231 29.69 -9.73 10.10
N THR A 232 29.17 -10.91 9.78
CA THR A 232 29.44 -11.56 8.49
C THR A 232 28.95 -10.68 7.34
N HIS A 233 29.83 -10.45 6.36
CA HIS A 233 29.51 -9.60 5.22
C HIS A 233 28.42 -10.20 4.34
N MET A 234 27.44 -9.37 3.99
CA MET A 234 26.36 -9.65 3.08
C MET A 234 26.33 -8.55 2.01
N ASN A 235 26.39 -8.92 0.73
CA ASN A 235 26.32 -7.94 -0.36
C ASN A 235 24.87 -7.66 -0.76
N LEU A 236 24.05 -7.25 0.22
CA LEU A 236 22.62 -7.04 0.05
C LEU A 236 22.29 -5.57 0.30
N SER A 237 21.51 -4.98 -0.60
CA SER A 237 20.91 -3.67 -0.37
C SER A 237 19.55 -3.61 -1.04
N SER A 238 18.63 -2.85 -0.44
CA SER A 238 17.33 -2.55 -1.04
C SER A 238 17.47 -2.03 -2.48
N SER A 239 18.49 -1.22 -2.79
CA SER A 239 18.72 -0.72 -4.16
C SER A 239 19.11 -1.81 -5.16
N ILE A 240 19.95 -2.76 -4.76
CA ILE A 240 20.31 -3.93 -5.60
C ILE A 240 19.06 -4.78 -5.85
N ILE A 241 18.24 -5.01 -4.82
CA ILE A 241 17.01 -5.79 -4.94
C ILE A 241 16.05 -5.14 -5.93
N ARG A 242 15.81 -3.82 -5.81
CA ARG A 242 14.95 -3.09 -6.75
C ARG A 242 15.51 -3.12 -8.16
N ALA A 243 16.83 -2.95 -8.34
CA ALA A 243 17.47 -3.06 -9.65
C ALA A 243 17.33 -4.47 -10.26
N CYS A 244 17.43 -5.51 -9.44
CA CYS A 244 17.22 -6.90 -9.85
C CYS A 244 15.75 -7.15 -10.22
N ALA A 245 14.80 -6.76 -9.37
CA ALA A 245 13.35 -6.90 -9.61
C ALA A 245 12.87 -6.12 -10.85
N ARG A 246 13.53 -5.02 -11.19
CA ARG A 246 13.26 -4.28 -12.43
C ARG A 246 13.65 -5.05 -13.69
N ASN A 247 14.64 -5.94 -13.62
CA ASN A 247 15.12 -6.65 -14.79
C ASN A 247 14.10 -7.73 -15.19
N THR A 248 13.63 -7.61 -16.42
CA THR A 248 12.54 -8.41 -16.96
C THR A 248 12.89 -9.88 -17.11
N SER A 249 14.18 -10.22 -17.20
CA SER A 249 14.66 -11.60 -17.31
C SER A 249 15.04 -12.23 -15.97
N THR A 250 14.78 -11.55 -14.84
CA THR A 250 15.18 -12.05 -13.52
C THR A 250 14.33 -13.23 -13.09
N THR A 251 14.99 -14.36 -12.79
CA THR A 251 14.32 -15.55 -12.23
C THR A 251 14.10 -15.41 -10.72
N PHE A 252 13.25 -16.28 -10.17
CA PHE A 252 13.03 -16.35 -8.72
C PHE A 252 14.37 -16.50 -7.98
N GLU A 253 15.24 -17.41 -8.43
CA GLU A 253 16.54 -17.69 -7.80
C GLU A 253 17.44 -16.47 -7.83
N GLN A 254 17.50 -15.76 -8.96
CA GLN A 254 18.31 -14.55 -9.11
C GLN A 254 17.85 -13.44 -8.17
N LEU A 255 16.53 -13.22 -8.08
CA LEU A 255 15.98 -12.25 -7.15
C LEU A 255 16.24 -12.67 -5.69
N ASN A 256 16.06 -13.96 -5.38
CA ASN A 256 16.27 -14.48 -4.03
C ASN A 256 17.73 -14.39 -3.59
N LEU A 257 18.70 -14.49 -4.49
CA LEU A 257 20.12 -14.27 -4.16
C LEU A 257 20.39 -12.86 -3.60
N CYS A 258 19.61 -11.87 -4.03
CA CYS A 258 19.70 -10.48 -3.57
C CYS A 258 18.88 -10.17 -2.31
N ILE A 259 17.94 -11.03 -1.91
CA ILE A 259 17.03 -10.81 -0.78
C ILE A 259 17.35 -11.78 0.38
N GLN A 260 17.56 -13.04 0.03
CA GLN A 260 17.76 -14.22 0.88
C GLN A 260 16.62 -14.46 1.87
N LEU A 261 15.37 -14.18 1.43
CA LEU A 261 14.15 -14.43 2.19
C LEU A 261 13.04 -14.85 1.22
N ASP A 262 12.79 -16.16 1.12
CA ASP A 262 11.88 -16.75 0.11
C ASP A 262 10.50 -16.11 0.11
N LYS A 263 9.88 -15.92 1.29
CA LYS A 263 8.54 -15.32 1.41
C LYS A 263 8.48 -13.90 0.83
N ILE A 264 9.55 -13.13 0.97
CA ILE A 264 9.62 -11.76 0.42
C ILE A 264 9.82 -11.82 -1.09
N THR A 265 10.68 -12.72 -1.58
CA THR A 265 10.87 -12.96 -3.01
C THR A 265 9.55 -13.33 -3.67
N THR A 266 8.81 -14.28 -3.09
CA THR A 266 7.46 -14.67 -3.54
C THR A 266 6.51 -13.48 -3.53
N TYR A 267 6.49 -12.69 -2.45
CA TYR A 267 5.62 -11.52 -2.34
C TYR A 267 5.90 -10.48 -3.45
N ILE A 268 7.18 -10.17 -3.69
CA ILE A 268 7.59 -9.21 -4.74
C ILE A 268 7.12 -9.67 -6.13
N ILE A 269 7.25 -10.96 -6.43
CA ILE A 269 6.85 -11.53 -7.72
C ILE A 269 5.31 -11.52 -7.84
N GLN A 270 4.59 -12.00 -6.83
CA GLN A 270 3.12 -12.08 -6.84
C GLN A 270 2.48 -10.70 -6.97
N HIS A 271 3.04 -9.69 -6.31
CA HIS A 271 2.56 -8.31 -6.35
C HIS A 271 3.23 -7.46 -7.44
N GLN A 272 4.08 -8.04 -8.30
CA GLN A 272 4.77 -7.36 -9.41
C GLN A 272 5.52 -6.08 -8.99
N LEU A 273 6.11 -6.07 -7.79
CA LEU A 273 6.77 -4.87 -7.27
C LEU A 273 8.05 -4.55 -8.06
N TRP A 274 8.21 -3.28 -8.45
CA TRP A 274 9.33 -2.74 -9.26
C TRP A 274 9.52 -3.33 -10.64
N SER A 275 8.64 -4.21 -11.10
CA SER A 275 8.75 -4.77 -12.44
C SER A 275 8.70 -3.65 -13.50
N THR A 276 9.73 -3.54 -14.35
CA THR A 276 9.73 -2.62 -15.52
C THR A 276 9.07 -3.25 -16.74
N ARG A 277 8.88 -4.58 -16.71
CA ARG A 277 7.65 -5.13 -17.21
C ARG A 277 6.57 -4.42 -16.38
N SER A 278 6.03 -3.32 -16.89
CA SER A 278 4.59 -3.19 -16.73
C SER A 278 3.99 -4.55 -17.10
N THR A 279 2.71 -4.77 -16.90
CA THR A 279 2.01 -5.37 -18.05
C THR A 279 2.24 -4.42 -19.23
N MET A 280 3.46 -4.42 -19.80
CA MET A 280 3.76 -3.95 -21.12
C MET A 280 2.70 -4.70 -21.86
N ILE A 281 1.91 -3.94 -22.59
CA ILE A 281 1.12 -4.41 -23.70
C ILE A 281 2.14 -5.11 -24.60
N SER A 282 2.58 -6.32 -24.25
CA SER A 282 3.26 -7.18 -25.17
C SER A 282 2.22 -7.33 -26.25
N ALA A 283 2.56 -6.87 -27.45
CA ALA A 283 1.60 -6.89 -28.53
C ALA A 283 1.13 -8.33 -28.62
N LEU A 284 -0.16 -8.54 -28.31
CA LEU A 284 -0.76 -9.84 -28.48
C LEU A 284 -0.45 -10.26 -29.92
N PRO A 285 -0.02 -11.52 -30.16
CA PRO A 285 0.24 -11.97 -31.52
C PRO A 285 -0.98 -11.73 -32.41
N VAL A 286 -2.19 -11.87 -31.83
CA VAL A 286 -3.47 -11.42 -32.38
C VAL A 286 -4.33 -10.88 -31.22
N PHE A 287 -4.89 -9.69 -31.36
CA PHE A 287 -5.85 -9.14 -30.39
C PHE A 287 -7.24 -9.74 -30.65
N PRO A 288 -7.86 -10.43 -29.67
CA PRO A 288 -9.18 -11.04 -29.87
C PRO A 288 -10.26 -9.97 -29.69
N ASN A 289 -11.05 -9.73 -30.74
CA ASN A 289 -12.16 -8.77 -30.71
C ASN A 289 -13.42 -9.36 -30.07
N ASP A 290 -13.51 -10.69 -30.05
CA ASP A 290 -14.57 -11.46 -29.45
C ASP A 290 -14.02 -12.69 -28.71
N ILE A 291 -14.80 -13.24 -27.78
CA ILE A 291 -14.40 -14.43 -27.01
C ILE A 291 -14.09 -15.63 -27.90
N THR A 292 -14.76 -15.76 -29.05
CA THR A 292 -14.55 -16.85 -30.01
C THR A 292 -13.16 -16.82 -30.66
N GLU A 293 -12.49 -15.67 -30.64
CA GLU A 293 -11.11 -15.50 -31.14
C GLU A 293 -10.05 -15.80 -30.07
N LEU A 294 -10.44 -16.02 -28.82
CA LEU A 294 -9.53 -16.43 -27.75
C LEU A 294 -9.21 -17.92 -27.88
N THR A 295 -7.96 -18.26 -28.21
CA THR A 295 -7.51 -19.66 -28.32
C THR A 295 -6.71 -20.11 -27.07
N PRO A 296 -6.57 -21.43 -26.84
CA PRO A 296 -5.71 -21.96 -25.77
C PRO A 296 -4.26 -21.46 -25.86
N GLU A 297 -3.73 -21.30 -27.08
CA GLU A 297 -2.38 -20.76 -27.31
C GLU A 297 -2.27 -19.29 -26.87
N LEU A 298 -3.31 -18.50 -27.14
CA LEU A 298 -3.34 -17.10 -26.73
C LEU A 298 -3.45 -16.97 -25.20
N LEU A 299 -4.27 -17.81 -24.56
CA LEU A 299 -4.37 -17.86 -23.10
C LEU A 299 -3.06 -18.35 -22.46
N SER A 300 -2.39 -19.34 -23.08
CA SER A 300 -1.06 -19.81 -22.67
C SER A 300 -0.04 -18.69 -22.70
N PHE A 301 -0.04 -17.88 -23.76
CA PHE A 301 0.83 -16.72 -23.89
C PHE A 301 0.59 -15.69 -22.77
N MET A 302 -0.68 -15.34 -22.52
CA MET A 302 -1.06 -14.37 -21.48
C MET A 302 -0.61 -14.83 -20.08
N LEU A 303 -0.87 -16.10 -19.74
CA LEU A 303 -0.49 -16.65 -18.44
C LEU A 303 1.02 -16.83 -18.30
N SER A 304 1.71 -17.26 -19.35
CA SER A 304 3.18 -17.38 -19.34
C SER A 304 3.86 -16.02 -19.16
N ALA A 305 3.29 -14.96 -19.76
CA ALA A 305 3.77 -13.60 -19.59
C ALA A 305 3.62 -13.10 -18.13
N TYR A 306 2.61 -13.58 -17.40
CA TYR A 306 2.40 -13.27 -15.99
C TYR A 306 3.36 -14.01 -15.06
N SER A 307 3.47 -15.33 -15.22
CA SER A 307 4.20 -16.21 -14.27
C SER A 307 5.71 -16.26 -14.51
N ASN A 308 6.19 -15.65 -15.60
CA ASN A 308 7.56 -15.83 -16.11
C ASN A 308 7.96 -17.30 -16.27
N SER A 309 6.97 -18.18 -16.48
CA SER A 309 7.14 -19.63 -16.62
C SER A 309 6.37 -20.10 -17.84
N SER A 310 6.83 -21.18 -18.48
CA SER A 310 6.11 -21.78 -19.60
C SER A 310 4.82 -22.42 -19.10
N ILE A 311 3.68 -21.78 -19.37
CA ILE A 311 2.34 -22.31 -19.09
C ILE A 311 1.70 -22.72 -20.40
N GLN A 312 1.20 -23.94 -20.46
CA GLN A 312 0.46 -24.45 -21.60
C GLN A 312 -0.97 -24.80 -21.19
N VAL A 313 -1.92 -24.16 -21.84
CA VAL A 313 -3.36 -24.44 -21.77
C VAL A 313 -3.73 -25.30 -22.96
N ASN A 314 -4.39 -26.43 -22.68
CA ASN A 314 -4.89 -27.36 -23.69
C ASN A 314 -6.31 -27.01 -24.13
N SER A 315 -7.17 -26.64 -23.19
CA SER A 315 -8.55 -26.24 -23.45
C SER A 315 -9.11 -25.42 -22.29
N PHE A 316 -10.21 -24.71 -22.55
CA PHE A 316 -11.03 -24.06 -21.54
C PHE A 316 -12.47 -23.93 -22.06
N MET A 317 -13.40 -23.74 -21.14
CA MET A 317 -14.79 -23.37 -21.43
C MET A 317 -15.00 -21.90 -21.07
N PHE A 318 -16.01 -21.27 -21.66
CA PHE A 318 -16.37 -19.91 -21.30
C PHE A 318 -17.88 -19.71 -21.20
N GLU A 319 -18.28 -18.76 -20.36
CA GLU A 319 -19.66 -18.27 -20.26
C GLU A 319 -19.65 -16.74 -20.19
N GLN A 320 -20.66 -16.11 -20.80
CA GLN A 320 -20.84 -14.67 -20.64
C GLN A 320 -21.47 -14.39 -19.28
N ILE A 321 -20.85 -13.49 -18.52
CA ILE A 321 -21.30 -13.11 -17.18
C ILE A 321 -21.59 -11.60 -17.14
N GLY A 322 -22.51 -11.19 -16.27
CA GLY A 322 -23.03 -9.82 -16.26
C GLY A 322 -24.18 -9.61 -17.26
N VAL A 323 -25.15 -8.78 -16.89
CA VAL A 323 -26.38 -8.58 -17.67
C VAL A 323 -26.06 -7.93 -19.03
N GLY A 324 -26.71 -8.46 -20.07
CA GLY A 324 -26.41 -8.29 -21.50
C GLY A 324 -26.06 -6.89 -21.97
N LYS A 325 -25.15 -6.81 -22.96
CA LYS A 325 -24.62 -5.55 -23.51
C LYS A 325 -24.36 -4.52 -22.41
N GLY A 326 -23.65 -4.93 -21.36
CA GLY A 326 -23.10 -4.02 -20.37
C GLY A 326 -22.36 -2.88 -21.08
N TRP A 327 -22.63 -1.66 -20.63
CA TRP A 327 -22.58 -0.41 -21.39
C TRP A 327 -21.18 0.03 -21.89
N ASN A 328 -20.15 -0.82 -21.77
CA ASN A 328 -18.74 -0.57 -22.12
C ASN A 328 -17.93 -1.79 -22.59
N GLY A 329 -18.49 -3.01 -22.67
CA GLY A 329 -17.73 -4.20 -23.05
C GLY A 329 -18.40 -5.52 -22.71
N SER A 330 -17.76 -6.63 -23.09
CA SER A 330 -18.20 -7.99 -22.80
C SER A 330 -17.34 -8.60 -21.70
N LEU A 331 -17.99 -9.24 -20.72
CA LEU A 331 -17.34 -9.92 -19.61
C LEU A 331 -17.62 -11.42 -19.71
N TYR A 332 -16.56 -12.21 -19.65
CA TYR A 332 -16.63 -13.67 -19.76
C TYR A 332 -15.90 -14.31 -18.59
N ARG A 333 -16.48 -15.37 -18.02
CA ARG A 333 -15.75 -16.28 -17.15
C ARG A 333 -15.15 -17.38 -18.03
N LEU A 334 -13.86 -17.62 -17.87
CA LEU A 334 -13.16 -18.80 -18.39
C LEU A 334 -13.11 -19.83 -17.26
N TYR A 335 -13.51 -21.07 -17.50
CA TYR A 335 -13.56 -22.14 -16.51
C TYR A 335 -13.21 -23.49 -17.15
N ASP A 336 -13.06 -24.54 -16.32
CA ASP A 336 -12.62 -25.87 -16.77
C ASP A 336 -11.33 -25.79 -17.61
N ILE A 337 -10.38 -24.99 -17.11
CA ILE A 337 -9.10 -24.75 -17.79
C ILE A 337 -8.20 -25.98 -17.59
N GLN A 338 -7.85 -26.64 -18.68
CA GLN A 338 -7.01 -27.83 -18.69
C GLN A 338 -5.58 -27.42 -19.03
N TYR A 339 -4.65 -27.65 -18.10
CA TYR A 339 -3.22 -27.32 -18.26
C TYR A 339 -2.38 -28.55 -18.60
N SER A 340 -1.22 -28.36 -19.23
CA SER A 340 -0.23 -29.44 -19.40
C SER A 340 0.35 -29.88 -18.05
N PRO A 341 0.65 -31.19 -17.85
CA PRO A 341 1.18 -31.73 -16.60
C PRO A 341 2.49 -31.09 -16.12
N ASP A 342 3.29 -30.59 -17.08
CA ASP A 342 4.59 -29.96 -16.81
C ASP A 342 4.47 -28.51 -16.31
N SER A 343 3.26 -27.96 -16.21
CA SER A 343 3.01 -26.61 -15.70
C SER A 343 3.00 -26.66 -14.16
N ASN A 344 3.94 -25.95 -13.51
CA ASN A 344 4.10 -25.90 -12.05
C ASN A 344 2.83 -25.45 -11.29
N ASP A 345 2.79 -25.82 -10.00
CA ASP A 345 1.69 -25.67 -9.04
C ASP A 345 1.10 -24.24 -8.89
N CYS A 346 -0.21 -24.20 -8.57
CA CYS A 346 -1.06 -23.03 -8.28
C CYS A 346 -1.56 -22.20 -9.48
N LEU A 347 -1.94 -22.84 -10.59
CA LEU A 347 -2.63 -22.18 -11.70
C LEU A 347 -4.12 -21.94 -11.40
N PRO A 348 -4.72 -20.84 -11.91
CA PRO A 348 -6.11 -20.51 -11.67
C PRO A 348 -7.05 -21.52 -12.35
N SER A 349 -8.02 -22.06 -11.61
CA SER A 349 -9.05 -22.94 -12.17
C SER A 349 -10.14 -22.19 -12.96
N SER A 350 -10.27 -20.88 -12.72
CA SER A 350 -11.09 -19.97 -13.51
C SER A 350 -10.50 -18.56 -13.56
N LEU A 351 -10.88 -17.83 -14.59
CA LEU A 351 -10.40 -16.47 -14.89
C LEU A 351 -11.55 -15.61 -15.41
N ILE A 352 -11.38 -14.30 -15.36
CA ILE A 352 -12.32 -13.31 -15.89
C ILE A 352 -11.67 -12.58 -17.05
N LEU A 353 -12.28 -12.66 -18.23
CA LEU A 353 -11.90 -11.89 -19.41
C LEU A 353 -12.84 -10.69 -19.56
N LYS A 354 -12.29 -9.47 -19.55
CA LYS A 354 -13.02 -8.24 -19.88
C LYS A 354 -12.51 -7.71 -21.21
N LEU A 355 -13.39 -7.69 -22.21
CA LEU A 355 -13.16 -7.08 -23.52
C LEU A 355 -13.91 -5.76 -23.58
N SER A 356 -13.18 -4.64 -23.58
CA SER A 356 -13.77 -3.31 -23.69
C SER A 356 -13.84 -2.90 -25.16
N THR A 357 -14.99 -2.43 -25.61
CA THR A 357 -15.25 -2.09 -27.03
C THR A 357 -15.79 -0.67 -27.22
N GLY A 358 -15.83 0.15 -26.16
CA GLY A 358 -16.65 1.37 -26.14
C GLY A 358 -16.05 2.57 -25.43
N VAL A 359 -16.49 3.75 -25.89
CA VAL A 359 -16.35 5.04 -25.21
C VAL A 359 -17.65 5.33 -24.49
N TRP A 360 -17.62 5.42 -23.16
CA TRP A 360 -18.74 5.99 -22.40
C TRP A 360 -18.51 7.49 -22.21
N ALA A 361 -19.43 8.34 -22.69
CA ALA A 361 -19.42 9.80 -22.47
C ALA A 361 -18.07 10.50 -22.73
N GLY A 362 -17.28 10.02 -23.69
CA GLY A 362 -15.93 10.56 -23.98
C GLY A 362 -14.79 9.96 -23.15
N ARG A 363 -15.04 8.97 -22.28
CA ARG A 363 -14.01 8.25 -21.52
C ARG A 363 -13.11 7.43 -22.43
N VAL A 364 -11.81 7.51 -22.16
CA VAL A 364 -10.82 6.65 -22.81
C VAL A 364 -10.88 5.29 -22.11
N ALA A 365 -11.09 4.21 -22.86
CA ALA A 365 -11.04 2.84 -22.35
C ALA A 365 -9.68 2.46 -21.73
N SER A 366 -8.70 3.35 -21.77
CA SER A 366 -7.36 3.12 -21.22
C SER A 366 -7.27 3.21 -19.69
N ILE A 367 -8.23 3.81 -18.98
CA ILE A 367 -8.08 4.08 -17.53
C ILE A 367 -7.90 2.79 -16.72
N GLU A 368 -8.83 1.84 -16.82
CA GLU A 368 -8.72 0.58 -16.05
C GLU A 368 -7.52 -0.28 -16.47
N PRO A 369 -7.19 -0.44 -17.78
CA PRO A 369 -5.93 -1.03 -18.19
C PRO A 369 -4.68 -0.35 -17.63
N GLU A 370 -4.62 0.99 -17.64
CA GLU A 370 -3.52 1.72 -17.01
C GLU A 370 -3.49 1.51 -15.50
N PHE A 371 -4.64 1.46 -14.84
CA PHE A 371 -4.75 1.19 -13.42
C PHE A 371 -4.10 -0.15 -13.10
N TYR A 372 -4.57 -1.26 -13.67
CA TYR A 372 -3.98 -2.57 -13.38
C TYR A 372 -2.52 -2.67 -13.80
N ALA A 373 -2.12 -1.98 -14.88
CA ALA A 373 -0.74 -2.01 -15.36
C ALA A 373 0.25 -1.22 -14.50
N LYS A 374 -0.17 -0.07 -13.97
CA LYS A 374 0.73 0.92 -13.36
C LYS A 374 0.40 1.26 -11.92
N LEU A 375 -0.85 1.22 -11.49
CA LEU A 375 -1.23 1.63 -10.14
C LEU A 375 -1.64 0.45 -9.26
N GLY A 376 -2.31 -0.56 -9.79
CA GLY A 376 -2.74 -1.76 -9.07
C GLY A 376 -1.61 -2.44 -8.28
N PRO A 377 -0.43 -2.71 -8.87
CA PRO A 377 0.72 -3.26 -8.15
C PRO A 377 1.27 -2.38 -7.02
N ARG A 378 0.79 -1.14 -6.89
CA ARG A 378 1.21 -0.17 -5.88
C ARG A 378 0.16 0.03 -4.78
N VAL A 379 -1.07 -0.46 -4.98
CA VAL A 379 -2.16 -0.42 -4.01
C VAL A 379 -1.97 -1.57 -3.02
N SER A 380 -1.93 -1.27 -1.72
CA SER A 380 -1.62 -2.27 -0.70
C SER A 380 -2.56 -2.33 0.49
N ASN A 381 -3.36 -1.29 0.71
CA ASN A 381 -4.27 -1.23 1.85
C ASN A 381 -5.65 -1.88 1.58
N ILE A 382 -5.89 -2.36 0.36
CA ILE A 382 -7.12 -3.01 -0.05
C ILE A 382 -6.83 -4.12 -1.06
N ASP A 383 -7.65 -5.17 -1.05
CA ASP A 383 -7.52 -6.22 -2.06
C ASP A 383 -8.07 -5.68 -3.40
N ILE A 384 -7.39 -6.01 -4.50
CA ILE A 384 -7.83 -5.78 -5.88
C ILE A 384 -7.68 -7.10 -6.65
N PRO A 385 -8.47 -7.36 -7.71
CA PRO A 385 -8.31 -8.57 -8.51
C PRO A 385 -6.88 -8.70 -9.01
N LYS A 386 -6.28 -9.90 -8.88
CA LYS A 386 -5.00 -10.15 -9.56
C LYS A 386 -5.21 -9.97 -11.06
N CYS A 387 -4.33 -9.16 -11.66
CA CYS A 387 -4.32 -8.96 -13.10
C CYS A 387 -3.27 -9.86 -13.73
N TYR A 388 -3.73 -10.89 -14.44
CA TYR A 388 -2.86 -11.80 -15.18
C TYR A 388 -2.36 -11.15 -16.45
N TYR A 389 -3.18 -10.37 -17.14
CA TYR A 389 -2.77 -9.77 -18.41
C TYR A 389 -3.55 -8.51 -18.77
N VAL A 390 -2.86 -7.56 -19.41
CA VAL A 390 -3.44 -6.33 -19.94
C VAL A 390 -2.96 -6.11 -21.38
N ALA A 391 -3.88 -5.85 -22.29
CA ALA A 391 -3.54 -5.41 -23.65
C ALA A 391 -4.44 -4.28 -24.13
N ARG A 392 -3.91 -3.48 -25.06
CA ARG A 392 -4.66 -2.49 -25.84
C ARG A 392 -4.69 -2.91 -27.30
N HIS A 393 -5.77 -2.58 -27.98
CA HIS A 393 -5.84 -2.80 -29.40
C HIS A 393 -4.81 -1.87 -30.11
N PRO A 394 -3.94 -2.41 -30.98
CA PRO A 394 -2.85 -1.63 -31.60
C PRO A 394 -3.34 -0.40 -32.39
N ASN A 395 -4.53 -0.52 -32.99
CA ASN A 395 -5.10 0.49 -33.88
C ASN A 395 -6.35 1.18 -33.31
N SER A 396 -6.77 0.84 -32.09
CA SER A 396 -7.99 1.37 -31.48
C SER A 396 -7.74 1.72 -30.01
N PRO A 397 -7.64 3.03 -29.65
CA PRO A 397 -7.40 3.44 -28.28
C PRO A 397 -8.59 3.22 -27.33
N LYS A 398 -9.70 2.69 -27.87
CA LYS A 398 -10.97 2.45 -27.19
C LYS A 398 -11.17 0.98 -26.84
N GLU A 399 -10.28 0.12 -27.31
CA GLU A 399 -10.37 -1.32 -27.12
C GLU A 399 -9.23 -1.82 -26.26
N SER A 400 -9.59 -2.63 -25.28
CA SER A 400 -8.64 -3.21 -24.34
C SER A 400 -9.12 -4.56 -23.84
N LEU A 401 -8.15 -5.36 -23.44
CA LEU A 401 -8.33 -6.68 -22.87
C LEU A 401 -7.75 -6.69 -21.46
N LEU A 402 -8.53 -7.20 -20.52
CA LEU A 402 -8.06 -7.53 -19.17
C LEU A 402 -8.35 -9.01 -18.90
N LEU A 403 -7.33 -9.71 -18.40
CA LEU A 403 -7.45 -11.04 -17.84
C LEU A 403 -7.23 -10.96 -16.33
N LEU A 404 -8.29 -11.18 -15.56
CA LEU A 404 -8.35 -10.94 -14.13
C LEU A 404 -8.68 -12.23 -13.37
N GLU A 405 -8.39 -12.21 -12.07
CA GLU A 405 -8.82 -13.20 -11.10
C GLU A 405 -10.34 -13.34 -11.04
N ASP A 406 -10.82 -14.58 -10.95
CA ASP A 406 -12.22 -14.87 -10.64
C ASP A 406 -12.48 -14.78 -9.14
N LEU A 407 -13.01 -13.63 -8.73
CA LEU A 407 -13.30 -13.36 -7.33
C LEU A 407 -14.38 -14.28 -6.73
N SER A 408 -15.21 -14.95 -7.53
CA SER A 408 -16.31 -15.79 -7.01
C SER A 408 -15.86 -17.02 -6.21
N ILE A 409 -14.57 -17.37 -6.32
CA ILE A 409 -13.96 -18.48 -5.59
C ILE A 409 -13.81 -18.13 -4.10
N GLU A 410 -13.26 -16.95 -3.79
CA GLU A 410 -12.93 -16.54 -2.41
C GLU A 410 -13.84 -15.44 -1.84
N TYR A 411 -14.65 -14.81 -2.69
CA TYR A 411 -15.43 -13.63 -2.33
C TYR A 411 -16.92 -13.79 -2.66
N ASP A 412 -17.74 -13.08 -1.88
CA ASP A 412 -19.18 -12.95 -2.07
C ASP A 412 -19.56 -11.50 -2.35
N PRO A 413 -20.57 -11.25 -3.21
CA PRO A 413 -21.05 -9.91 -3.48
C PRO A 413 -21.60 -9.25 -2.21
N LEU A 414 -21.38 -7.94 -2.08
CA LEU A 414 -22.18 -7.14 -1.16
C LEU A 414 -23.65 -7.28 -1.60
N GLY A 415 -24.53 -7.72 -0.70
CA GLY A 415 -25.94 -7.95 -1.01
C GLY A 415 -26.69 -6.68 -1.45
N SER A 416 -28.03 -6.72 -1.45
CA SER A 416 -28.86 -5.59 -1.90
C SER A 416 -28.67 -4.30 -1.06
N LYS A 417 -28.98 -3.14 -1.67
CA LYS A 417 -28.95 -1.83 -0.98
C LYS A 417 -29.80 -1.82 0.29
N GLU A 418 -30.97 -2.46 0.26
CA GLU A 418 -31.88 -2.50 1.41
C GLU A 418 -31.32 -3.34 2.60
N SER A 419 -30.33 -4.20 2.35
CA SER A 419 -29.75 -5.11 3.34
C SER A 419 -28.41 -4.66 3.92
N LEU A 420 -27.90 -3.48 3.54
CA LEU A 420 -26.58 -3.05 3.97
C LEU A 420 -26.63 -2.68 5.47
N ALA A 421 -25.91 -3.40 6.33
CA ALA A 421 -25.83 -3.12 7.76
C ALA A 421 -24.89 -1.94 8.05
N ASP A 422 -25.09 -1.23 9.17
CA ASP A 422 -24.22 -0.13 9.58
C ASP A 422 -22.77 -0.59 9.78
N SER A 423 -22.57 -1.78 10.36
CA SER A 423 -21.23 -2.38 10.52
C SER A 423 -20.50 -2.55 9.18
N THR A 424 -21.24 -2.87 8.11
CA THR A 424 -20.67 -2.97 6.77
C THR A 424 -20.34 -1.58 6.24
N LEU A 425 -21.19 -0.58 6.44
CA LEU A 425 -20.88 0.82 6.06
C LEU A 425 -19.60 1.33 6.72
N PHE A 426 -19.41 1.08 8.02
CA PHE A 426 -18.18 1.46 8.72
C PHE A 426 -16.95 0.77 8.13
N LEU A 427 -17.06 -0.53 7.81
CA LEU A 427 -15.99 -1.26 7.14
C LEU A 427 -15.67 -0.64 5.77
N LEU A 428 -16.69 -0.34 4.95
CA LEU A 428 -16.49 0.29 3.64
C LEU A 428 -15.77 1.63 3.75
N ILE A 429 -16.19 2.48 4.69
CA ILE A 429 -15.55 3.78 4.93
C ILE A 429 -14.11 3.61 5.38
N ALA A 430 -13.83 2.75 6.36
CA ALA A 430 -12.47 2.52 6.83
C ALA A 430 -11.57 1.95 5.71
N SER A 431 -12.08 1.04 4.90
CA SER A 431 -11.34 0.45 3.79
C SER A 431 -11.04 1.43 2.67
N ILE A 432 -11.99 2.28 2.26
CA ILE A 432 -11.68 3.28 1.23
C ILE A 432 -10.80 4.41 1.78
N ALA A 433 -10.98 4.77 3.06
CA ALA A 433 -10.12 5.75 3.73
C ALA A 433 -8.67 5.27 3.81
N SER A 434 -8.42 3.97 4.02
CA SER A 434 -7.04 3.43 4.05
C SER A 434 -6.36 3.51 2.68
N VAL A 435 -7.09 3.33 1.58
CA VAL A 435 -6.59 3.61 0.22
C VAL A 435 -6.32 5.10 0.05
N HIS A 436 -7.25 5.94 0.52
CA HIS A 436 -7.07 7.39 0.43
C HIS A 436 -5.85 7.88 1.22
N ALA A 437 -5.60 7.32 2.40
CA ALA A 437 -4.43 7.61 3.23
C ALA A 437 -3.14 7.19 2.52
N GLU A 438 -3.14 6.02 1.86
CA GLU A 438 -1.98 5.50 1.11
C GLU A 438 -1.49 6.47 0.03
N PHE A 439 -2.43 7.14 -0.64
CA PHE A 439 -2.15 8.02 -1.77
C PHE A 439 -2.37 9.51 -1.48
N LEU A 440 -2.66 9.89 -0.23
CA LEU A 440 -2.93 11.26 0.16
C LEU A 440 -1.72 12.14 -0.14
N ASN A 441 -1.91 13.12 -1.02
CA ASN A 441 -0.86 14.01 -1.53
C ASN A 441 0.39 13.29 -2.02
N HIS A 442 0.25 12.01 -2.41
CA HIS A 442 1.39 11.18 -2.72
C HIS A 442 2.04 11.68 -4.03
N PRO A 443 3.36 11.93 -4.06
CA PRO A 443 4.04 12.55 -5.20
C PRO A 443 4.00 11.67 -6.46
N LEU A 444 3.83 10.35 -6.29
CA LEU A 444 3.61 9.40 -7.38
C LEU A 444 2.52 9.86 -8.35
N LEU A 445 1.36 10.29 -7.85
CA LEU A 445 0.21 10.63 -8.69
C LEU A 445 0.40 11.92 -9.50
N ARG A 446 1.45 12.70 -9.25
CA ARG A 446 1.79 13.93 -10.01
C ARG A 446 2.83 13.70 -11.10
N GLN A 447 3.39 12.49 -11.21
CA GLN A 447 4.43 12.20 -12.18
C GLN A 447 3.86 12.04 -13.59
N GLU A 448 4.69 12.32 -14.59
CA GLU A 448 4.32 12.19 -16.01
C GLU A 448 3.85 10.78 -16.37
N MET A 449 4.42 9.74 -15.76
CA MET A 449 3.98 8.36 -15.99
C MET A 449 2.52 8.08 -15.56
N PHE A 450 1.94 8.94 -14.73
CA PHE A 450 0.55 8.91 -14.28
C PHE A 450 -0.30 10.03 -14.92
N ALA A 451 0.17 10.68 -15.99
CA ALA A 451 -0.62 11.66 -16.75
C ALA A 451 -1.92 11.06 -17.34
N TRP A 452 -2.01 9.74 -17.44
CA TRP A 452 -3.22 9.02 -17.84
C TRP A 452 -4.32 9.06 -16.77
N LEU A 453 -3.97 9.25 -15.48
CA LEU A 453 -4.93 9.25 -14.38
C LEU A 453 -5.63 10.61 -14.36
N PRO A 454 -6.94 10.69 -14.65
CA PRO A 454 -7.64 11.95 -14.77
C PRO A 454 -7.72 12.66 -13.41
N SER A 455 -7.67 13.99 -13.42
CA SER A 455 -8.09 14.81 -12.28
C SER A 455 -9.61 14.88 -12.18
N LEU A 456 -10.15 15.25 -11.02
CA LEU A 456 -11.60 15.46 -10.82
C LEU A 456 -12.20 16.54 -11.75
N ASN A 457 -11.40 17.50 -12.18
CA ASN A 457 -11.82 18.55 -13.12
C ASN A 457 -11.69 18.14 -14.59
N SER A 458 -11.24 16.92 -14.87
CA SER A 458 -11.05 16.44 -16.23
C SER A 458 -12.39 16.31 -16.95
N THR A 459 -12.42 16.55 -18.26
CA THR A 459 -13.60 16.19 -19.07
C THR A 459 -13.87 14.68 -19.07
N LEU A 460 -12.87 13.88 -18.68
CA LEU A 460 -12.98 12.43 -18.49
C LEU A 460 -13.76 12.06 -17.22
N THR A 461 -13.79 12.94 -16.21
CA THR A 461 -14.62 12.80 -15.01
C THR A 461 -15.97 13.46 -15.28
N HIS A 462 -16.96 12.64 -15.63
CA HIS A 462 -18.27 13.05 -16.15
C HIS A 462 -19.16 13.87 -15.21
N TYR A 463 -18.71 14.18 -14.00
CA TYR A 463 -19.53 14.84 -12.99
C TYR A 463 -20.02 16.21 -13.46
N TYR A 464 -19.12 17.01 -14.03
CA TYR A 464 -19.47 18.31 -14.59
C TYR A 464 -20.43 18.18 -15.79
N SER A 465 -20.09 17.32 -16.76
CA SER A 465 -20.89 17.18 -17.98
C SER A 465 -22.30 16.64 -17.68
N GLN A 466 -22.44 15.68 -16.76
CA GLN A 466 -23.74 15.16 -16.33
C GLN A 466 -24.56 16.22 -15.59
N TYR A 467 -23.93 17.00 -14.71
CA TYR A 467 -24.61 18.11 -14.04
C TYR A 467 -25.08 19.17 -15.04
N ALA A 468 -24.22 19.58 -15.96
CA ALA A 468 -24.54 20.55 -17.00
C ALA A 468 -25.68 20.07 -17.91
N LEU A 469 -25.66 18.80 -18.33
CA LEU A 469 -26.73 18.19 -19.12
C LEU A 469 -28.06 18.17 -18.36
N LYS A 470 -28.04 17.80 -17.07
CA LYS A 470 -29.24 17.84 -16.23
C LYS A 470 -29.79 19.26 -16.04
N MET A 471 -28.92 20.24 -15.85
CA MET A 471 -29.32 21.65 -15.73
C MET A 471 -29.75 22.27 -17.07
N ALA A 472 -29.41 21.66 -18.21
CA ALA A 472 -29.93 22.02 -19.53
C ALA A 472 -31.29 21.35 -19.85
N ASP A 473 -31.68 20.33 -19.09
CA ASP A 473 -32.97 19.65 -19.23
C ASP A 473 -34.10 20.50 -18.62
N ARG A 474 -35.04 20.89 -19.47
CA ARG A 474 -36.17 21.74 -19.09
C ARG A 474 -37.12 21.06 -18.12
N GLU A 475 -37.37 19.77 -18.28
CA GLU A 475 -38.29 19.03 -17.41
C GLU A 475 -37.67 18.87 -16.02
N PHE A 476 -36.38 18.54 -15.98
CA PHE A 476 -35.64 18.44 -14.72
C PHE A 476 -35.58 19.79 -13.99
N THR A 477 -35.27 20.88 -14.68
CA THR A 477 -35.15 22.20 -14.06
C THR A 477 -36.47 22.73 -13.52
N GLN A 478 -37.59 22.50 -14.22
CA GLN A 478 -38.94 22.82 -13.72
C GLN A 478 -39.29 21.98 -12.48
N LEU A 479 -38.97 20.69 -12.50
CA LEU A 479 -39.18 19.82 -11.34
C LEU A 479 -38.32 20.27 -10.15
N LEU A 480 -37.06 20.60 -10.37
CA LEU A 480 -36.15 21.08 -9.35
C LEU A 480 -36.66 22.38 -8.72
N GLU A 481 -37.01 23.37 -9.54
CA GLU A 481 -37.58 24.66 -9.10
C GLU A 481 -38.83 24.47 -8.23
N SER A 482 -39.69 23.49 -8.56
CA SER A 482 -40.88 23.19 -7.77
C SER A 482 -40.61 22.53 -6.41
N ARG A 483 -39.42 21.97 -6.20
CA ARG A 483 -39.06 21.16 -5.02
C ARG A 483 -38.11 21.84 -4.04
N VAL A 484 -37.45 22.92 -4.44
CA VAL A 484 -36.48 23.63 -3.61
C VAL A 484 -36.85 25.11 -3.47
N SER A 485 -36.23 25.84 -2.54
CA SER A 485 -36.43 27.28 -2.43
C SER A 485 -35.91 28.00 -3.67
N HIS A 486 -36.47 29.18 -3.97
CA HIS A 486 -35.98 30.01 -5.07
C HIS A 486 -34.46 30.26 -4.98
N GLU A 487 -33.97 30.55 -3.77
CA GLU A 487 -32.55 30.72 -3.49
C GLU A 487 -31.73 29.47 -3.83
N ALA A 488 -32.15 28.28 -3.38
CA ALA A 488 -31.46 27.02 -3.68
C ALA A 488 -31.46 26.71 -5.19
N TYR A 489 -32.54 27.04 -5.91
CA TYR A 489 -32.62 26.88 -7.36
C TYR A 489 -31.65 27.84 -8.08
N THR A 490 -31.60 29.11 -7.68
CA THR A 490 -30.63 30.08 -8.21
C THR A 490 -29.19 29.61 -7.98
N TYR A 491 -28.89 29.07 -6.78
CA TYR A 491 -27.59 28.46 -6.52
C TYR A 491 -27.30 27.27 -7.42
N ALA A 492 -28.26 26.35 -7.61
CA ALA A 492 -28.08 25.19 -8.49
C ALA A 492 -27.80 25.60 -9.96
N GLN A 493 -28.46 26.66 -10.44
CA GLN A 493 -28.19 27.23 -11.77
C GLN A 493 -26.79 27.84 -11.86
N ALA A 494 -26.42 28.68 -10.88
CA ALA A 494 -25.09 29.29 -10.85
C ALA A 494 -23.97 28.25 -10.72
N LEU A 495 -24.21 27.15 -10.01
CA LEU A 495 -23.21 26.11 -9.75
C LEU A 495 -22.63 25.52 -11.05
N VAL A 496 -23.39 25.46 -12.14
CA VAL A 496 -22.91 24.97 -13.44
C VAL A 496 -21.63 25.69 -13.87
N THR A 497 -21.57 27.02 -13.73
CA THR A 497 -20.39 27.80 -14.17
C THR A 497 -19.23 27.73 -13.19
N HIS A 498 -19.48 27.33 -11.93
CA HIS A 498 -18.48 27.28 -10.86
C HIS A 498 -17.88 25.89 -10.62
N ILE A 499 -18.55 24.81 -11.04
CA ILE A 499 -18.06 23.42 -10.85
C ILE A 499 -16.61 23.21 -11.33
N PRO A 500 -16.18 23.68 -12.53
CA PRO A 500 -14.81 23.47 -12.98
C PRO A 500 -13.76 24.03 -12.01
N HIS A 501 -14.02 25.22 -11.48
CA HIS A 501 -13.14 25.87 -10.50
C HIS A 501 -13.15 25.12 -9.16
N LEU A 502 -14.33 24.74 -8.66
CA LEU A 502 -14.46 23.96 -7.42
C LEU A 502 -13.71 22.63 -7.50
N PHE A 503 -13.86 21.89 -8.59
CA PHE A 503 -13.15 20.62 -8.79
C PHE A 503 -11.65 20.82 -8.93
N GLN A 504 -11.21 21.92 -9.53
CA GLN A 504 -9.79 22.26 -9.57
C GLN A 504 -9.25 22.51 -8.17
N THR A 505 -9.87 23.37 -7.38
CA THR A 505 -9.46 23.65 -5.99
C THR A 505 -9.42 22.38 -5.15
N LEU A 506 -10.47 21.56 -5.23
CA LEU A 506 -10.53 20.27 -4.52
C LEU A 506 -9.43 19.29 -4.96
N THR A 507 -8.94 19.38 -6.19
CA THR A 507 -7.86 18.51 -6.69
C THR A 507 -6.47 19.06 -6.36
N ASP A 508 -6.30 20.39 -6.38
CA ASP A 508 -4.99 21.03 -6.23
C ASP A 508 -4.51 21.04 -4.77
N GLU A 509 -5.43 21.24 -3.82
CA GLU A 509 -5.11 21.34 -2.39
C GLU A 509 -4.91 19.97 -1.71
N HIS A 510 -5.86 19.05 -1.91
CA HIS A 510 -5.88 17.74 -1.25
C HIS A 510 -6.36 16.66 -2.21
N TYR A 511 -5.43 15.84 -2.71
CA TYR A 511 -5.77 14.75 -3.63
C TYR A 511 -5.32 13.39 -3.11
N THR A 512 -6.00 12.36 -3.58
CA THR A 512 -5.64 10.96 -3.40
C THR A 512 -6.05 10.15 -4.63
N LEU A 513 -5.79 8.84 -4.62
CA LEU A 513 -6.38 7.90 -5.55
C LEU A 513 -7.82 7.64 -5.12
N SER A 514 -8.77 8.19 -5.87
CA SER A 514 -10.19 7.89 -5.71
C SER A 514 -10.59 6.74 -6.65
N HIS A 515 -11.47 5.87 -6.16
CA HIS A 515 -12.11 4.85 -7.00
C HIS A 515 -13.02 5.49 -8.05
N GLY A 516 -13.78 6.52 -7.68
CA GLY A 516 -14.66 7.28 -8.58
C GLY A 516 -15.97 6.57 -8.96
N ASP A 517 -16.22 5.38 -8.41
CA ASP A 517 -17.48 4.64 -8.52
C ASP A 517 -17.60 3.67 -7.33
N PHE A 518 -17.38 4.21 -6.13
CA PHE A 518 -17.39 3.45 -4.89
C PHE A 518 -18.83 3.13 -4.46
N TRP A 519 -19.36 2.02 -4.97
CA TRP A 519 -20.71 1.54 -4.69
C TRP A 519 -20.75 0.02 -4.55
N ILE A 520 -21.80 -0.49 -3.91
CA ILE A 520 -21.91 -1.90 -3.47
C ILE A 520 -21.68 -2.95 -4.57
N ASN A 521 -21.95 -2.64 -5.84
CA ASN A 521 -21.80 -3.60 -6.94
C ASN A 521 -20.34 -3.78 -7.40
N ASN A 522 -19.43 -2.90 -6.97
CA ASN A 522 -18.00 -2.95 -7.26
C ASN A 522 -17.19 -3.48 -6.07
N ILE A 523 -17.87 -4.09 -5.09
CA ILE A 523 -17.28 -4.50 -3.80
C ILE A 523 -17.73 -5.90 -3.45
N PHE A 524 -16.78 -6.82 -3.28
CA PHE A 524 -17.05 -8.14 -2.71
C PHE A 524 -16.37 -8.29 -1.33
N LEU A 525 -16.93 -9.14 -0.47
CA LEU A 525 -16.37 -9.50 0.84
C LEU A 525 -15.72 -10.88 0.78
N ARG A 526 -14.58 -11.04 1.44
CA ARG A 526 -13.89 -12.32 1.47
C ARG A 526 -14.61 -13.31 2.41
N ARG A 527 -14.96 -14.50 1.92
CA ARG A 527 -15.76 -15.53 2.63
C ARG A 527 -15.25 -15.84 4.04
N ASN A 528 -13.94 -16.01 4.19
CA ASN A 528 -13.30 -16.40 5.44
C ASN A 528 -12.72 -15.22 6.24
N GLN A 529 -12.85 -14.00 5.72
CA GLN A 529 -12.35 -12.78 6.33
C GLN A 529 -13.31 -11.64 5.99
N LEU A 530 -14.49 -11.61 6.59
CA LEU A 530 -15.55 -10.64 6.27
C LEU A 530 -15.17 -9.16 6.49
N HIS A 531 -13.99 -8.89 7.07
CA HIS A 531 -13.40 -7.57 7.23
C HIS A 531 -12.42 -7.19 6.11
N ARG A 532 -12.15 -8.12 5.19
CA ARG A 532 -11.40 -7.87 3.97
C ARG A 532 -12.37 -7.79 2.81
N LEU A 533 -12.24 -6.71 2.07
CA LEU A 533 -13.01 -6.45 0.89
C LEU A 533 -12.09 -6.27 -0.31
N VAL A 534 -12.61 -6.61 -1.47
CA VAL A 534 -11.94 -6.42 -2.76
C VAL A 534 -12.69 -5.37 -3.57
N LEU A 535 -11.94 -4.42 -4.12
CA LEU A 535 -12.46 -3.40 -5.05
C LEU A 535 -12.08 -3.74 -6.48
N PHE A 536 -13.07 -3.73 -7.36
CA PHE A 536 -12.90 -3.98 -8.79
C PHE A 536 -13.65 -2.93 -9.62
N ASP A 537 -13.46 -2.97 -10.94
CA ASP A 537 -13.99 -1.98 -11.87
C ASP A 537 -13.42 -0.55 -11.68
N TRP A 538 -12.09 -0.45 -11.76
CA TRP A 538 -11.34 0.80 -11.61
C TRP A 538 -11.41 1.74 -12.84
N GLN A 539 -12.43 1.61 -13.68
CA GLN A 539 -12.62 2.39 -14.92
C GLN A 539 -12.89 3.87 -14.68
N THR A 540 -13.30 4.24 -13.47
CA THR A 540 -13.64 5.61 -13.07
C THR A 540 -12.58 6.24 -12.15
N CYS A 541 -11.49 5.52 -11.88
CA CYS A 541 -10.48 5.98 -10.94
C CYS A 541 -9.85 7.31 -11.40
N CYS A 542 -9.59 8.16 -10.42
CA CYS A 542 -9.10 9.51 -10.67
C CYS A 542 -8.27 10.04 -9.52
N ARG A 543 -7.46 11.06 -9.81
CA ARG A 543 -6.78 11.89 -8.82
C ARG A 543 -7.76 12.95 -8.35
N ALA A 544 -8.34 12.78 -7.17
CA ALA A 544 -9.41 13.63 -6.66
C ALA A 544 -9.36 13.77 -5.14
N ASN A 545 -10.18 14.67 -4.60
CA ASN A 545 -10.51 14.64 -3.18
C ASN A 545 -11.29 13.34 -2.87
N GLY A 546 -10.80 12.55 -1.91
CA GLY A 546 -11.37 11.25 -1.56
C GLY A 546 -12.82 11.28 -1.08
N LEU A 547 -13.34 12.45 -0.68
CA LEU A 547 -14.75 12.59 -0.29
C LEU A 547 -15.74 12.24 -1.42
N ILE A 548 -15.30 12.23 -2.68
CA ILE A 548 -16.13 11.80 -3.81
C ILE A 548 -16.65 10.36 -3.58
N ASP A 549 -15.81 9.43 -3.13
CA ASP A 549 -16.19 8.03 -2.91
C ASP A 549 -17.14 7.91 -1.71
N ILE A 550 -16.94 8.74 -0.69
CA ILE A 550 -17.82 8.82 0.49
C ILE A 550 -19.21 9.29 0.09
N VAL A 551 -19.30 10.34 -0.73
CA VAL A 551 -20.58 10.85 -1.24
C VAL A 551 -21.28 9.79 -2.09
N PHE A 552 -20.56 9.04 -2.92
CA PHE A 552 -21.14 7.95 -3.71
C PHE A 552 -21.77 6.86 -2.83
N LEU A 553 -21.07 6.45 -1.77
CA LEU A 553 -21.59 5.47 -0.83
C LEU A 553 -22.85 5.98 -0.10
N LEU A 554 -22.81 7.21 0.42
CA LEU A 554 -23.93 7.80 1.17
C LEU A 554 -25.20 7.93 0.32
N ARG A 555 -25.06 8.15 -0.99
CA ARG A 555 -26.21 8.22 -1.93
C ARG A 555 -26.92 6.88 -2.14
N LEU A 556 -26.37 5.78 -1.66
CA LEU A 556 -27.02 4.47 -1.70
C LEU A 556 -28.02 4.26 -0.56
N LEU A 557 -27.93 5.09 0.49
CA LEU A 557 -28.79 5.02 1.66
C LEU A 557 -30.04 5.88 1.47
N ASP A 558 -31.11 5.54 2.20
CA ASP A 558 -32.24 6.44 2.33
C ASP A 558 -31.83 7.74 3.02
N ILE A 559 -32.52 8.84 2.72
CA ILE A 559 -32.14 10.19 3.16
C ILE A 559 -32.05 10.31 4.68
N ASN A 560 -32.94 9.64 5.41
CA ASN A 560 -32.98 9.74 6.88
C ASN A 560 -31.79 9.00 7.49
N ARG A 561 -31.51 7.77 7.00
CA ARG A 561 -30.37 6.99 7.44
C ARG A 561 -29.05 7.66 7.09
N ALA A 562 -28.91 8.18 5.86
CA ALA A 562 -27.73 8.93 5.43
C ALA A 562 -27.43 10.10 6.40
N ARG A 563 -28.44 10.94 6.68
CA ARG A 563 -28.29 12.08 7.62
C ARG A 563 -27.94 11.65 9.04
N SER A 564 -28.48 10.53 9.51
CA SER A 564 -28.18 10.03 10.86
C SER A 564 -26.75 9.51 11.02
N LEU A 565 -26.13 9.05 9.92
CA LEU A 565 -24.80 8.43 9.92
C LEU A 565 -23.69 9.31 9.36
N GLU A 566 -24.00 10.34 8.55
CA GLU A 566 -23.01 11.09 7.78
C GLU A 566 -21.86 11.63 8.64
N LEU A 567 -22.17 12.24 9.79
CA LEU A 567 -21.15 12.83 10.67
C LEU A 567 -20.25 11.76 11.28
N LEU A 568 -20.83 10.62 11.69
CA LEU A 568 -20.10 9.52 12.30
C LEU A 568 -19.20 8.81 11.27
N LEU A 569 -19.69 8.64 10.03
CA LEU A 569 -18.92 8.07 8.93
C LEU A 569 -17.80 9.02 8.50
N LEU A 570 -18.04 10.34 8.47
CA LEU A 570 -17.00 11.34 8.20
C LEU A 570 -15.96 11.39 9.32
N GLU A 571 -16.36 11.28 10.58
CA GLU A 571 -15.43 11.20 11.71
C GLU A 571 -14.53 9.97 11.59
N LEU A 572 -15.11 8.79 11.30
CA LEU A 572 -14.33 7.57 11.05
C LEU A 572 -13.37 7.74 9.85
N TYR A 573 -13.85 8.35 8.77
CA TYR A 573 -13.03 8.64 7.59
C TYR A 573 -11.81 9.50 7.95
N HIS A 574 -12.03 10.60 8.66
CA HIS A 574 -10.96 11.50 9.11
C HIS A 574 -10.00 10.85 10.11
N GLN A 575 -10.49 9.96 10.97
CA GLN A 575 -9.67 9.20 11.89
C GLN A 575 -8.75 8.20 11.16
N THR A 576 -9.19 7.69 10.00
CA THR A 576 -8.46 6.67 9.24
C THR A 576 -7.45 7.27 8.24
N LEU A 577 -7.68 8.51 7.78
CA LEU A 577 -6.72 9.29 6.99
C LEU A 577 -5.49 9.67 7.79
#